data_AF-A0A0H5RVA3-F1
#
_entry.id   AF-A0A0H5RVA3-F1
#
_cell.length_a   1.000
_cell.length_b   1.000
_cell.length_c   1.000
_cell.angle_alpha   90.00
_cell.angle_beta   90.00
_cell.angle_gamma   90.00
#
_symmetry.space_group_name_H-M   'P 1'
#
loop_
_entity.id
_entity.type
_entity.pdbx_description
1 polymer ?
#
loop_
_entity_poly.entity_id
_entity_poly.type
_entity_poly.pdbx_seq_one_letter_code
_entity_poly.pdbx_strand_id
1 'polypeptide(L)'
;NVVAVMTAVMLIVGSDTDLLSVPPTVFEAENTIGFPLVQYVVMGRCIVTAVFLIILSRRLSIIQDAFGTKILLKRVGYGVGVGLSFYLIAGDWLTRLSDLGIPQMESVAICNYIMITCFVLPVLKIRHHHKLITIIDDKRQEFERFLMTDNGFDAFKAHLEKEFCIESLLFWNEVHNFKDACNNHRDRQLSPSCLRMAIDIYRKYLADKAPLEVNLPSELLNRYRKTVFMDEDDTGLIDHAVFDAAAIHLLHLMEQNSMQRFLETKPKSWDEFQEIIHQERVRDRVRRANKKMSFQLTLPDKSTSKGR
;
A
#
# COMPACT_ATOMS: atom_id res chain seq x y z
N ASN A 1 -13.16 2.91 2.82
CA ASN A 1 -13.91 2.76 4.09
C ASN A 1 -13.36 3.59 5.24
N VAL A 2 -12.08 3.52 5.62
CA VAL A 2 -11.54 4.32 6.76
C VAL A 2 -11.64 5.83 6.54
N VAL A 3 -11.34 6.34 5.34
CA VAL A 3 -11.47 7.78 5.02
C VAL A 3 -12.94 8.22 5.11
N ALA A 4 -13.88 7.41 4.61
CA ALA A 4 -15.31 7.72 4.71
C ALA A 4 -15.81 7.73 6.17
N VAL A 5 -15.28 6.85 7.02
CA VAL A 5 -15.57 6.85 8.46
C VAL A 5 -14.95 8.05 9.15
N MET A 6 -13.70 8.45 8.82
CA MET A 6 -13.12 9.68 9.38
C MET A 6 -13.86 10.93 8.92
N THR A 7 -14.27 11.02 7.66
CA THR A 7 -15.07 12.14 7.15
C THR A 7 -16.46 12.15 7.79
N ALA A 8 -17.11 11.00 7.98
CA ALA A 8 -18.39 10.90 8.67
C ALA A 8 -18.26 11.30 10.16
N VAL A 9 -17.19 10.89 10.85
CA VAL A 9 -16.94 11.29 12.24
C VAL A 9 -16.63 12.79 12.34
N MET A 10 -15.82 13.34 11.43
CA MET A 10 -15.56 14.78 11.36
C MET A 10 -16.83 15.58 11.07
N LEU A 11 -17.72 15.04 10.23
CA LEU A 11 -19.01 15.65 9.93
C LEU A 11 -19.99 15.53 11.09
N ILE A 12 -20.05 14.39 11.81
CA ILE A 12 -20.90 14.21 13.00
C ILE A 12 -20.42 15.13 14.14
N VAL A 13 -19.11 15.19 14.36
CA VAL A 13 -18.49 16.08 15.35
C VAL A 13 -18.64 17.55 14.91
N GLY A 14 -18.73 17.82 13.60
CA GLY A 14 -19.02 19.14 13.03
C GLY A 14 -20.50 19.54 13.04
N SER A 15 -21.43 18.59 12.95
CA SER A 15 -22.87 18.85 12.83
C SER A 15 -23.58 19.00 14.18
N ASP A 16 -22.99 18.51 15.27
CA ASP A 16 -23.49 18.75 16.63
C ASP A 16 -23.22 20.17 17.15
N THR A 17 -22.79 21.10 16.29
CA THR A 17 -22.77 22.54 16.63
C THR A 17 -24.16 23.09 16.90
N ASP A 18 -25.21 22.45 16.38
CA ASP A 18 -26.60 22.87 16.60
C ASP A 18 -27.13 22.42 17.98
N LEU A 19 -26.58 21.36 18.57
CA LEU A 19 -26.95 20.91 19.93
C LEU A 19 -26.33 21.80 21.04
N LEU A 20 -25.34 22.61 20.67
CA LEU A 20 -24.61 23.55 21.51
C LEU A 20 -24.65 24.97 20.92
N SER A 21 -25.67 25.30 20.14
CA SER A 21 -25.91 26.65 19.66
C SER A 21 -26.26 27.53 20.87
N VAL A 22 -25.23 27.99 21.58
CA VAL A 22 -25.37 29.03 22.58
C VAL A 22 -25.93 30.23 21.82
N PRO A 23 -27.14 30.70 22.15
CA PRO A 23 -27.74 31.78 21.40
C PRO A 23 -26.81 33.00 21.45
N PRO A 24 -26.60 33.71 20.32
CA PRO A 24 -25.64 34.81 20.23
C PRO A 24 -25.90 35.92 21.25
N THR A 25 -27.12 36.00 21.79
CA THR A 25 -27.53 36.92 22.85
C THR A 25 -26.83 36.69 24.20
N VAL A 26 -26.20 35.52 24.43
CA VAL A 26 -25.40 35.26 25.65
C VAL A 26 -24.02 35.91 25.58
N PHE A 27 -23.54 36.27 24.37
CA PHE A 27 -22.26 36.96 24.21
C PHE A 27 -22.33 38.48 24.43
N GLU A 28 -23.53 39.08 24.39
CA GLU A 28 -23.71 40.53 24.56
C GLU A 28 -23.96 40.96 26.01
N ALA A 29 -24.32 40.03 26.91
CA ALA A 29 -24.54 40.32 28.32
C ALA A 29 -23.31 39.87 29.15
N GLU A 30 -22.51 40.85 29.57
CA GLU A 30 -21.39 40.74 30.53
C GLU A 30 -20.09 40.11 29.98
N ASN A 31 -19.18 40.99 29.55
CA ASN A 31 -17.85 40.76 28.95
C ASN A 31 -16.84 39.90 29.75
N THR A 32 -17.23 39.25 30.83
CA THR A 32 -16.31 38.58 31.78
C THR A 32 -16.51 37.07 31.88
N ILE A 33 -17.63 36.50 31.45
CA ILE A 33 -17.94 35.07 31.68
C ILE A 33 -17.84 34.20 30.40
N GLY A 34 -17.95 34.80 29.21
CA GLY A 34 -18.07 34.04 27.95
C GLY A 34 -16.80 33.29 27.50
N PHE A 35 -15.61 33.87 27.69
CA PHE A 35 -14.38 33.32 27.13
C PHE A 35 -13.89 32.02 27.83
N PRO A 36 -13.91 31.91 29.17
CA PRO A 36 -13.53 30.68 29.86
C PRO A 36 -14.43 29.50 29.48
N LEU A 37 -15.74 29.73 29.33
CA LEU A 37 -16.70 28.69 28.98
C LEU A 37 -16.39 28.09 27.60
N VAL A 38 -16.10 28.94 26.61
CA VAL A 38 -15.71 28.49 25.26
C VAL A 38 -14.41 27.68 25.31
N GLN A 39 -13.43 28.10 26.11
CA GLN A 39 -12.18 27.35 26.28
C GLN A 39 -12.41 25.95 26.88
N TYR A 40 -13.24 25.83 27.92
CA TYR A 40 -13.55 24.53 28.53
C TYR A 40 -14.27 23.59 27.55
N VAL A 41 -15.21 24.11 26.75
CA VAL A 41 -15.91 23.32 25.72
C VAL A 41 -14.94 22.81 24.65
N VAL A 42 -14.03 23.67 24.19
CA VAL A 42 -13.00 23.28 23.20
C VAL A 42 -12.04 22.24 23.80
N MET A 43 -11.57 22.42 25.03
CA MET A 43 -10.71 21.44 25.70
C MET A 43 -11.40 20.10 25.90
N GLY A 44 -12.67 20.10 26.33
CA GLY A 44 -13.46 18.88 26.48
C GLY A 44 -13.55 18.09 25.18
N ARG A 45 -13.79 18.78 24.06
CA ARG A 45 -13.83 18.18 22.72
C ARG A 45 -12.47 17.60 22.28
N CYS A 46 -11.38 18.29 22.57
CA CYS A 46 -10.03 17.79 22.30
C CYS A 46 -9.72 16.52 23.12
N ILE A 47 -10.10 16.48 24.40
CA ILE A 47 -9.94 15.31 25.27
C ILE A 47 -10.72 14.12 24.73
N VAL A 48 -12.01 14.31 24.40
CA VAL A 48 -12.87 13.24 23.86
C VAL A 48 -12.28 12.69 22.56
N THR A 49 -11.83 13.57 21.67
CA THR A 49 -11.20 13.18 20.40
C THR A 49 -9.90 12.38 20.65
N ALA A 50 -9.06 12.81 21.60
CA ALA A 50 -7.82 12.11 21.95
C ALA A 50 -8.08 10.71 22.52
N VAL A 51 -9.01 10.60 23.47
CA VAL A 51 -9.41 9.32 24.09
C VAL A 51 -9.98 8.39 23.03
N PHE A 52 -10.84 8.89 22.14
CA PHE A 52 -11.41 8.11 21.05
C PHE A 52 -10.33 7.56 20.10
N LEU A 53 -9.35 8.39 19.72
CA LEU A 53 -8.22 7.94 18.89
C LEU A 53 -7.36 6.87 19.59
N ILE A 54 -7.17 6.96 20.90
CA ILE A 54 -6.47 5.94 21.69
C ILE A 54 -7.26 4.62 21.72
N ILE A 55 -8.58 4.68 21.91
CA ILE A 55 -9.46 3.50 21.88
C ILE A 55 -9.47 2.85 20.50
N LEU A 56 -9.58 3.64 19.43
CA LEU A 56 -9.47 3.16 18.06
C LEU A 56 -8.11 2.52 17.80
N SER A 57 -7.03 3.10 18.31
CA SER A 57 -5.68 2.52 18.21
C SER A 57 -5.58 1.14 18.85
N ARG A 58 -6.24 0.94 20.00
CA ARG A 58 -6.31 -0.36 20.66
C ARG A 58 -7.18 -1.36 19.90
N ARG A 59 -8.34 -0.93 19.38
CA ARG A 59 -9.24 -1.80 18.61
C ARG A 59 -8.63 -2.23 17.27
N LEU A 60 -7.90 -1.34 16.58
CA LEU A 60 -7.18 -1.66 15.35
C LEU A 60 -6.02 -2.64 15.58
N SER A 61 -5.57 -2.87 16.83
CA SER A 61 -4.55 -3.87 17.14
C SER A 61 -4.97 -5.31 16.83
N ILE A 62 -6.27 -5.56 16.64
CA ILE A 62 -6.81 -6.89 16.36
C ILE A 62 -6.70 -7.24 14.86
N ILE A 63 -6.58 -6.23 13.99
CA ILE A 63 -6.42 -6.42 12.55
C ILE A 63 -4.92 -6.31 12.24
N GLN A 64 -4.36 -7.27 11.51
CA GLN A 64 -2.98 -7.17 11.02
C GLN A 64 -2.87 -5.93 10.12
N ASP A 65 -2.28 -4.89 10.66
CA ASP A 65 -2.21 -3.58 10.03
C ASP A 65 -1.03 -3.55 9.06
N ALA A 66 -1.30 -3.81 7.78
CA ALA A 66 -0.29 -3.80 6.72
C ALA A 66 0.33 -2.40 6.48
N PHE A 67 -0.30 -1.33 6.99
CA PHE A 67 0.01 0.04 6.59
C PHE A 67 0.66 0.89 7.68
N GLY A 68 0.96 0.32 8.85
CA GLY A 68 1.57 1.06 9.97
C GLY A 68 0.65 2.14 10.59
N THR A 69 -0.64 2.10 10.28
CA THR A 69 -1.69 3.00 10.78
C THR A 69 -1.71 3.04 12.31
N LYS A 70 -1.42 1.91 12.96
CA LYS A 70 -1.33 1.71 14.40
C LYS A 70 -0.23 2.56 15.02
N ILE A 71 0.95 2.59 14.39
CA ILE A 71 2.09 3.38 14.88
C ILE A 71 1.76 4.87 14.74
N LEU A 72 1.14 5.25 13.62
CA LEU A 72 0.71 6.63 13.40
C LEU A 72 -0.33 7.06 14.43
N LEU A 73 -1.37 6.26 14.65
CA LEU A 73 -2.46 6.57 15.57
C LEU A 73 -1.99 6.64 17.04
N LYS A 74 -1.00 5.82 17.42
CA LYS A 74 -0.34 5.93 18.74
C LYS A 74 0.46 7.22 18.89
N ARG A 75 1.25 7.59 17.86
CA ARG A 75 2.03 8.84 17.86
C ARG A 75 1.12 10.07 17.94
N VAL A 76 0.00 10.05 17.22
CA VAL A 76 -1.02 11.10 17.27
C VAL A 76 -1.65 11.18 18.66
N GLY A 77 -2.11 10.05 19.22
CA GLY A 77 -2.69 10.02 20.56
C GLY A 77 -1.73 10.55 21.64
N TYR A 78 -0.45 10.18 21.55
CA TYR A 78 0.59 10.67 22.45
C TYR A 78 0.87 12.17 22.25
N GLY A 79 0.99 12.63 20.99
CA GLY A 79 1.24 14.04 20.68
C GLY A 79 0.14 14.97 21.18
N VAL A 80 -1.13 14.57 20.99
CA VAL A 80 -2.28 15.32 21.53
C VAL A 80 -2.29 15.29 23.06
N GLY A 81 -1.99 14.14 23.67
CA GLY A 81 -1.92 14.02 25.13
C GLY A 81 -0.81 14.86 25.78
N VAL A 82 0.37 14.93 25.15
CA VAL A 82 1.48 15.78 25.59
C VAL A 82 1.14 17.26 25.42
N GLY A 83 0.60 17.65 24.26
CA GLY A 83 0.19 19.04 24.02
C GLY A 83 -0.87 19.53 24.99
N LEU A 84 -1.86 18.68 25.30
CA LEU A 84 -2.90 18.99 26.28
C LEU A 84 -2.33 19.11 27.71
N SER A 85 -1.47 18.18 28.11
CA SER A 85 -0.82 18.21 29.43
C SER A 85 0.03 19.47 29.59
N PHE A 86 0.79 19.85 28.54
CA PHE A 86 1.58 21.08 28.54
C PHE A 86 0.69 22.31 28.67
N TYR A 87 -0.41 22.38 27.91
CA TYR A 87 -1.36 23.50 28.01
C TYR A 87 -1.96 23.64 29.41
N LEU A 88 -2.35 22.53 30.06
CA LEU A 88 -2.93 22.56 31.41
C LEU A 88 -1.92 23.02 32.47
N ILE A 89 -0.65 22.61 32.35
CA ILE A 89 0.39 22.97 33.32
C ILE A 89 0.88 24.40 33.09
N ALA A 90 1.05 24.80 31.83
CA ALA A 90 1.68 26.06 31.46
C ALA A 90 0.66 27.20 31.33
N GLY A 91 -0.63 26.92 31.10
CA GLY A 91 -1.66 27.93 30.81
C GLY A 91 -1.83 28.99 31.90
N ASP A 92 -1.88 28.58 33.18
CA ASP A 92 -2.00 29.50 34.31
C ASP A 92 -0.74 30.36 34.51
N TRP A 93 0.42 29.82 34.14
CA TRP A 93 1.69 30.55 34.22
C TRP A 93 1.83 31.55 33.06
N LEU A 94 1.47 31.13 31.85
CA LEU A 94 1.54 31.93 30.63
C LEU A 94 0.54 33.08 30.65
N THR A 95 -0.68 32.87 31.15
CA THR A 95 -1.69 33.94 31.30
C THR A 95 -1.26 35.05 32.26
N ARG A 96 -0.41 34.75 33.24
CA ARG A 96 0.14 35.77 34.17
C ARG A 96 1.25 36.62 33.57
N LEU A 97 1.88 36.18 32.49
CA LEU A 97 3.05 36.83 31.89
C LEU A 97 2.69 37.91 30.85
N SER A 98 1.47 37.92 30.31
CA SER A 98 1.10 38.85 29.23
C SER A 98 -0.40 39.11 29.19
N ASP A 99 -0.80 40.34 29.49
CA ASP A 99 -2.18 40.84 29.28
C ASP A 99 -2.58 40.92 27.79
N LEU A 100 -1.60 40.90 26.86
CA LEU A 100 -1.84 41.02 25.41
C LEU A 100 -2.31 39.72 24.72
N GLY A 101 -2.52 38.61 25.45
CA GLY A 101 -2.98 37.35 24.84
C GLY A 101 -1.97 36.65 23.91
N ILE A 102 -0.73 37.16 23.81
CA ILE A 102 0.39 36.54 23.06
C ILE A 102 0.58 35.04 23.41
N PRO A 103 0.53 34.64 24.70
CA PRO A 103 0.54 33.22 25.10
C PRO A 103 -0.44 32.30 24.37
N GLN A 104 -1.63 32.81 24.09
CA GLN A 104 -2.70 32.02 23.49
C GLN A 104 -2.38 31.80 22.00
N MET A 105 -1.85 32.82 21.31
CA MET A 105 -1.41 32.68 19.92
C MET A 105 -0.23 31.71 19.77
N GLU A 106 0.74 31.74 20.70
CA GLU A 106 1.84 30.76 20.70
C GLU A 106 1.35 29.34 20.92
N SER A 107 0.40 29.12 21.84
CA SER A 107 -0.18 27.80 22.10
C SER A 107 -0.89 27.23 20.85
N VAL A 108 -1.60 28.08 20.10
CA VAL A 108 -2.27 27.70 18.85
C VAL A 108 -1.24 27.40 17.76
N ALA A 109 -0.17 28.19 17.65
CA ALA A 109 0.91 27.96 16.68
C ALA A 109 1.63 26.62 16.95
N ILE A 110 1.93 26.32 18.22
CA ILE A 110 2.53 25.04 18.64
C ILE A 110 1.59 23.87 18.33
N CYS A 111 0.30 24.00 18.66
CA CYS A 111 -0.71 22.98 18.33
C CYS A 111 -0.80 22.73 16.82
N ASN A 112 -0.80 23.78 16.00
CA ASN A 112 -0.82 23.66 14.54
C ASN A 112 0.47 23.02 14.00
N TYR A 113 1.63 23.38 14.54
CA TYR A 113 2.91 22.76 14.19
C TYR A 113 2.93 21.27 14.52
N ILE A 114 2.45 20.89 15.72
CA ILE A 114 2.28 19.49 16.12
C ILE A 114 1.30 18.78 15.19
N MET A 115 0.19 19.41 14.82
CA MET A 115 -0.74 18.81 13.86
C MET A 115 -0.12 18.59 12.47
N ILE A 116 0.60 19.57 11.93
CA ILE A 116 1.25 19.41 10.61
C ILE A 116 2.29 18.29 10.64
N THR A 117 3.12 18.25 11.69
CA THR A 117 4.19 17.24 11.82
C THR A 117 3.64 15.85 12.13
N CYS A 118 2.54 15.74 12.89
CA CYS A 118 1.92 14.47 13.24
C CYS A 118 0.93 13.93 12.19
N PHE A 119 0.24 14.79 11.43
CA PHE A 119 -0.78 14.38 10.45
C PHE A 119 -0.32 14.54 9.01
N VAL A 120 0.13 15.74 8.64
CA VAL A 120 0.39 16.07 7.22
C VAL A 120 1.62 15.34 6.72
N LEU A 121 2.75 15.40 7.46
CA LEU A 121 4.00 14.77 7.04
C LEU A 121 3.89 13.24 6.91
N PRO A 122 3.30 12.50 7.88
CA PRO A 122 3.20 11.05 7.75
C PRO A 122 2.23 10.63 6.64
N VAL A 123 1.11 11.33 6.46
CA VAL A 123 0.16 11.04 5.37
C VAL A 123 0.79 11.30 4.00
N LEU A 124 1.54 12.40 3.85
CA LEU A 124 2.30 12.66 2.62
C LEU A 124 3.36 11.59 2.37
N LYS A 125 4.09 11.18 3.41
CA LYS A 125 5.10 10.12 3.31
C LYS A 125 4.48 8.77 2.92
N ILE A 126 3.35 8.40 3.51
CA ILE A 126 2.60 7.18 3.16
C ILE A 126 2.11 7.25 1.72
N ARG A 127 1.55 8.39 1.29
CA ARG A 127 1.09 8.56 -0.10
C ARG A 127 2.23 8.47 -1.11
N HIS A 128 3.36 9.09 -0.81
CA HIS A 128 4.55 9.00 -1.65
C HIS A 128 5.06 7.56 -1.72
N HIS A 129 5.14 6.87 -0.58
CA HIS A 129 5.59 5.49 -0.54
C HIS A 129 4.63 4.56 -1.29
N HIS A 130 3.31 4.74 -1.15
CA HIS A 130 2.32 3.99 -1.91
C HIS A 130 2.46 4.22 -3.41
N LYS A 131 2.59 5.49 -3.84
CA LYS A 131 2.82 5.82 -5.25
C LYS A 131 4.11 5.19 -5.78
N LEU A 132 5.16 5.13 -4.96
CA LEU A 132 6.41 4.49 -5.34
C LEU A 132 6.26 2.97 -5.44
N ILE A 133 5.59 2.33 -4.48
CA ILE A 133 5.31 0.88 -4.49
C ILE A 133 4.48 0.52 -5.73
N THR A 134 3.43 1.29 -6.04
CA THR A 134 2.61 1.00 -7.22
C THR A 134 3.37 1.18 -8.53
N ILE A 135 4.29 2.15 -8.61
CA ILE A 135 5.15 2.31 -9.78
C ILE A 135 6.13 1.14 -9.91
N ILE A 136 6.73 0.69 -8.80
CA ILE A 136 7.64 -0.45 -8.80
C ILE A 136 6.90 -1.73 -9.23
N ASP A 137 5.70 -1.93 -8.69
CA ASP A 137 4.87 -3.08 -9.03
C ASP A 137 4.42 -3.07 -10.50
N ASP A 138 4.05 -1.90 -11.04
CA ASP A 138 3.69 -1.74 -12.46
C ASP A 138 4.87 -2.05 -13.39
N LYS A 139 6.08 -1.56 -13.06
CA LYS A 139 7.30 -1.86 -13.82
C LYS A 139 7.65 -3.35 -13.79
N ARG A 140 7.52 -3.98 -12.62
CA ARG A 140 7.77 -5.42 -12.49
C ARG A 140 6.79 -6.23 -13.31
N GLN A 141 5.50 -5.90 -13.24
CA GLN A 141 4.47 -6.56 -14.06
C GLN A 141 4.73 -6.36 -15.55
N GLU A 142 5.21 -5.18 -15.95
CA GLU A 142 5.59 -4.92 -17.35
C GLU A 142 6.79 -5.76 -17.79
N PHE A 143 7.81 -5.91 -16.93
CA PHE A 143 8.94 -6.79 -17.18
C PHE A 143 8.52 -8.27 -17.24
N GLU A 144 7.67 -8.71 -16.32
CA GLU A 144 7.10 -10.05 -16.31
C GLU A 144 6.35 -10.34 -17.62
N ARG A 145 5.47 -9.41 -18.04
CA ARG A 145 4.74 -9.52 -19.31
C ARG A 145 5.67 -9.56 -20.52
N PHE A 146 6.78 -8.84 -20.49
CA PHE A 146 7.79 -8.90 -21.54
C PHE A 146 8.42 -10.30 -21.62
N LEU A 147 8.78 -10.89 -20.47
CA LEU A 147 9.33 -12.25 -20.41
C LEU A 147 8.34 -13.33 -20.84
N MET A 148 7.02 -13.09 -20.75
CA MET A 148 5.99 -14.00 -21.27
C MET A 148 5.87 -13.99 -22.80
N THR A 149 6.51 -13.04 -23.49
CA THR A 149 6.53 -13.03 -24.96
C THR A 149 7.72 -13.84 -25.46
N ASP A 150 7.53 -14.67 -26.49
CA ASP A 150 8.61 -15.48 -27.08
C ASP A 150 9.82 -14.61 -27.46
N ASN A 151 9.56 -13.49 -28.15
CA ASN A 151 10.61 -12.53 -28.55
C ASN A 151 11.31 -11.88 -27.35
N GLY A 152 10.56 -11.55 -26.30
CA GLY A 152 11.12 -10.91 -25.10
C GLY A 152 11.95 -11.88 -24.29
N PHE A 153 11.47 -13.11 -24.12
CA PHE A 153 12.19 -14.20 -23.49
C PHE A 153 13.50 -14.50 -24.21
N ASP A 154 13.48 -14.73 -25.52
CA ASP A 154 14.67 -15.09 -26.30
C ASP A 154 15.71 -13.96 -26.32
N ALA A 155 15.26 -12.71 -26.45
CA ALA A 155 16.15 -11.56 -26.42
C ALA A 155 16.81 -11.38 -25.05
N PHE A 156 16.05 -11.52 -23.97
CA PHE A 156 16.58 -11.40 -22.61
C PHE A 156 17.48 -12.57 -22.26
N LYS A 157 17.11 -13.80 -22.67
CA LYS A 157 17.93 -15.00 -22.54
C LYS A 157 19.29 -14.83 -23.21
N ALA A 158 19.32 -14.38 -24.46
CA ALA A 158 20.57 -14.14 -25.19
C ALA A 158 21.44 -13.05 -24.54
N HIS A 159 20.83 -12.12 -23.80
CA HIS A 159 21.56 -11.15 -22.99
C HIS A 159 22.17 -11.79 -21.73
N LEU A 160 21.38 -12.54 -20.95
CA LEU A 160 21.87 -13.21 -19.75
C LEU A 160 22.90 -14.30 -20.01
N GLU A 161 22.84 -14.96 -21.17
CA GLU A 161 23.88 -15.91 -21.63
C GLU A 161 25.25 -15.24 -21.75
N LYS A 162 25.30 -13.98 -22.20
CA LYS A 162 26.54 -13.20 -22.30
C LYS A 162 27.05 -12.75 -20.93
N GLU A 163 26.15 -12.58 -19.97
CA GLU A 163 26.46 -12.21 -18.59
C GLU A 163 26.70 -13.42 -17.68
N PHE A 164 26.60 -14.65 -18.21
CA PHE A 164 26.72 -15.90 -17.46
C PHE A 164 25.79 -15.97 -16.23
N CYS A 165 24.55 -15.48 -16.36
CA CYS A 165 23.55 -15.44 -15.27
C CYS A 165 22.15 -15.89 -15.73
N ILE A 166 22.11 -16.83 -16.70
CA ILE A 166 20.89 -17.33 -17.34
C ILE A 166 20.03 -18.19 -16.40
N GLU A 167 20.61 -18.80 -15.37
CA GLU A 167 19.94 -19.72 -14.46
C GLU A 167 18.71 -19.11 -13.77
N SER A 168 18.78 -17.81 -13.46
CA SER A 168 17.67 -17.07 -12.84
C SER A 168 16.44 -17.01 -13.76
N LEU A 169 16.66 -16.80 -15.07
CA LEU A 169 15.59 -16.73 -16.07
C LEU A 169 15.02 -18.12 -16.37
N LEU A 170 15.88 -19.13 -16.51
CA LEU A 170 15.45 -20.50 -16.77
C LEU A 170 14.62 -21.07 -15.62
N PHE A 171 15.05 -20.83 -14.37
CA PHE A 171 14.26 -21.19 -13.20
C PHE A 171 12.89 -20.51 -13.20
N TRP A 172 12.86 -19.19 -13.41
CA TRP A 172 11.61 -18.43 -13.42
C TRP A 172 10.63 -18.97 -14.47
N ASN A 173 11.13 -19.28 -15.68
CA ASN A 173 10.32 -19.86 -16.75
C ASN A 173 9.81 -21.27 -16.42
N GLU A 174 10.64 -22.14 -15.86
CA GLU A 174 10.21 -23.48 -15.44
C GLU A 174 9.17 -23.44 -14.32
N VAL A 175 9.27 -22.48 -13.39
CA VAL A 175 8.24 -22.26 -12.37
C VAL A 175 6.93 -21.80 -13.01
N HIS A 176 6.98 -20.93 -14.02
CA HIS A 176 5.76 -20.51 -14.72
C HIS A 176 5.11 -21.70 -15.46
N ASN A 177 5.90 -22.50 -16.17
CA ASN A 177 5.41 -23.70 -16.84
C ASN A 177 4.85 -24.72 -15.87
N PHE A 178 5.48 -24.89 -14.69
CA PHE A 178 4.94 -25.71 -13.61
C PHE A 178 3.60 -25.19 -13.13
N LYS A 179 3.46 -23.88 -12.91
CA LYS A 179 2.18 -23.29 -12.54
C LYS A 179 1.12 -23.56 -13.60
N ASP A 180 1.38 -23.23 -14.87
CA ASP A 180 0.43 -23.42 -15.95
C ASP A 180 -0.01 -24.88 -16.11
N ALA A 181 0.95 -25.82 -16.04
CA ALA A 181 0.66 -27.26 -16.14
C ALA A 181 -0.14 -27.79 -14.94
N CYS A 182 0.00 -27.17 -13.77
CA CYS A 182 -0.54 -27.66 -12.52
C CYS A 182 -1.76 -26.87 -12.01
N ASN A 183 -2.13 -25.74 -12.62
CA ASN A 183 -3.21 -24.85 -12.17
C ASN A 183 -4.65 -25.40 -12.39
N ASN A 184 -4.84 -26.72 -12.33
CA ASN A 184 -6.17 -27.32 -12.38
C ASN A 184 -6.90 -27.06 -11.06
N HIS A 185 -7.67 -25.98 -11.04
CA HIS A 185 -8.40 -25.38 -9.90
C HIS A 185 -9.34 -26.27 -9.06
N ARG A 186 -9.42 -27.58 -9.30
CA ARG A 186 -10.38 -28.47 -8.62
C ARG A 186 -9.77 -29.27 -7.47
N ASP A 187 -8.47 -29.57 -7.51
CA ASP A 187 -7.83 -30.39 -6.48
C ASP A 187 -6.78 -29.57 -5.73
N ARG A 188 -6.80 -29.66 -4.39
CA ARG A 188 -5.75 -29.09 -3.53
C ARG A 188 -4.45 -29.88 -3.58
N GLN A 189 -4.47 -31.09 -4.14
CA GLN A 189 -3.32 -31.97 -4.23
C GLN A 189 -2.74 -31.92 -5.64
N LEU A 190 -1.40 -31.82 -5.71
CA LEU A 190 -0.67 -31.90 -6.97
C LEU A 190 -0.85 -33.30 -7.58
N SER A 191 -1.02 -33.33 -8.90
CA SER A 191 -0.94 -34.59 -9.64
C SER A 191 0.48 -35.19 -9.56
N PRO A 192 0.66 -36.51 -9.69
CA PRO A 192 1.99 -37.13 -9.68
C PRO A 192 2.96 -36.56 -10.73
N SER A 193 2.44 -36.13 -11.88
CA SER A 193 3.25 -35.46 -12.92
C SER A 193 3.74 -34.08 -12.48
N CYS A 194 2.89 -33.32 -11.79
CA CYS A 194 3.24 -32.03 -11.22
C CYS A 194 4.28 -32.16 -10.11
N LEU A 195 4.11 -33.15 -9.23
CA LEU A 195 5.08 -33.46 -8.20
C LEU A 195 6.46 -33.78 -8.79
N ARG A 196 6.51 -34.63 -9.83
CA ARG A 196 7.77 -34.92 -10.52
C ARG A 196 8.42 -33.66 -11.10
N MET A 197 7.63 -32.79 -11.73
CA MET A 197 8.12 -31.51 -12.25
C MET A 197 8.69 -30.60 -11.15
N ALA A 198 8.04 -30.54 -9.98
CA ALA A 198 8.56 -29.79 -8.84
C ALA A 198 9.89 -30.36 -8.33
N ILE A 199 10.03 -31.68 -8.26
CA ILE A 199 11.28 -32.35 -7.86
C ILE A 199 12.40 -32.06 -8.88
N ASP A 200 12.08 -32.09 -10.18
CA ASP A 200 13.04 -31.79 -11.24
C ASP A 200 13.55 -30.34 -11.14
N ILE A 201 12.65 -29.37 -10.93
CA ILE A 201 13.00 -27.96 -10.69
C ILE A 201 13.89 -27.85 -9.44
N TYR A 202 13.52 -28.50 -8.34
CA TYR A 202 14.33 -28.48 -7.12
C TYR A 202 15.74 -29.01 -7.36
N ARG A 203 15.89 -30.20 -7.97
CA ARG A 203 17.19 -30.82 -8.25
C ARG A 203 18.05 -29.98 -9.19
N LYS A 204 17.42 -29.31 -10.16
CA LYS A 204 18.11 -28.52 -11.18
C LYS A 204 18.63 -27.18 -10.67
N TYR A 205 17.90 -26.52 -9.76
CA TYR A 205 18.17 -25.12 -9.38
C TYR A 205 18.35 -24.86 -7.88
N LEU A 206 17.78 -25.67 -6.99
CA LEU A 206 17.68 -25.35 -5.55
C LEU A 206 18.40 -26.34 -4.63
N ALA A 207 18.61 -27.58 -5.08
CA ALA A 207 19.34 -28.59 -4.35
C ALA A 207 20.77 -28.14 -4.03
N ASP A 208 21.37 -28.75 -3.01
CA ASP A 208 22.78 -28.50 -2.71
C ASP A 208 23.64 -28.96 -3.89
N LYS A 209 24.51 -28.08 -4.40
CA LYS A 209 25.34 -28.31 -5.60
C LYS A 209 24.51 -28.60 -6.86
N ALA A 210 23.34 -27.97 -6.97
CA ALA A 210 22.55 -28.03 -8.18
C ALA A 210 23.37 -27.53 -9.39
N PRO A 211 23.23 -28.15 -10.58
CA PRO A 211 24.04 -27.78 -11.74
C PRO A 211 23.79 -26.34 -12.22
N LEU A 212 22.59 -25.80 -11.97
CA LEU A 212 22.21 -24.42 -12.25
C LEU A 212 21.72 -23.74 -10.97
N GLU A 213 22.48 -23.87 -9.88
CA GLU A 213 22.11 -23.30 -8.58
C GLU A 213 21.84 -21.80 -8.69
N VAL A 214 20.62 -21.38 -8.34
CA VAL A 214 20.18 -19.98 -8.44
C VAL A 214 20.62 -19.16 -7.23
N ASN A 215 20.91 -17.87 -7.46
CA ASN A 215 21.31 -16.95 -6.39
C ASN A 215 20.08 -16.51 -5.55
N LEU A 216 19.89 -17.17 -4.41
CA LEU A 216 18.82 -16.90 -3.46
C LEU A 216 19.38 -16.68 -2.04
N PRO A 217 18.66 -15.94 -1.16
CA PRO A 217 19.04 -15.79 0.23
C PRO A 217 19.14 -17.16 0.93
N SER A 218 20.16 -17.34 1.77
CA SER A 218 20.44 -18.62 2.42
C SER A 218 19.27 -19.14 3.26
N GLU A 219 18.47 -18.24 3.85
CA GLU A 219 17.24 -18.62 4.58
C GLU A 219 16.21 -19.29 3.66
N LEU A 220 16.02 -18.74 2.44
CA LEU A 220 15.07 -19.27 1.48
C LEU A 220 15.54 -20.60 0.89
N LEU A 221 16.82 -20.74 0.53
CA LEU A 221 17.39 -22.01 0.09
C LEU A 221 17.29 -23.09 1.17
N ASN A 222 17.60 -22.74 2.42
CA ASN A 222 17.50 -23.67 3.54
C ASN A 222 16.06 -24.17 3.74
N ARG A 223 15.06 -23.31 3.54
CA ARG A 223 13.66 -23.72 3.60
C ARG A 223 13.34 -24.80 2.57
N TYR A 224 13.80 -24.66 1.33
CA TYR A 224 13.60 -25.68 0.31
C TYR A 224 14.33 -26.99 0.67
N ARG A 225 15.60 -26.90 1.06
CA ARG A 225 16.48 -28.07 1.32
C ARG A 225 16.11 -28.84 2.60
N LYS A 226 15.64 -28.15 3.63
CA LYS A 226 15.44 -28.74 4.98
C LYS A 226 13.98 -28.88 5.39
N THR A 227 13.04 -28.34 4.62
CA THR A 227 11.63 -28.34 5.02
C THR A 227 10.73 -28.82 3.90
N VAL A 228 10.89 -28.30 2.69
CA VAL A 228 9.95 -28.60 1.60
C VAL A 228 10.30 -29.90 0.86
N PHE A 229 11.58 -30.15 0.62
CA PHE A 229 12.07 -31.30 -0.15
C PHE A 229 13.01 -32.19 0.68
N MET A 230 12.79 -32.28 2.00
CA MET A 230 13.68 -33.02 2.90
C MET A 230 13.52 -34.54 2.77
N ASP A 231 12.30 -34.99 2.48
CA ASP A 231 11.96 -36.40 2.26
C ASP A 231 11.23 -36.50 0.92
N GLU A 232 11.78 -37.25 -0.03
CA GLU A 232 11.18 -37.38 -1.38
C GLU A 232 9.82 -38.08 -1.32
N ASP A 233 9.54 -38.80 -0.22
CA ASP A 233 8.29 -39.50 0.03
C ASP A 233 7.24 -38.64 0.78
N ASP A 234 7.66 -37.61 1.54
CA ASP A 234 6.74 -36.70 2.28
C ASP A 234 6.45 -35.43 1.49
N THR A 235 5.62 -35.59 0.45
CA THR A 235 5.31 -34.54 -0.54
C THR A 235 4.10 -33.67 -0.15
N GLY A 236 3.58 -33.84 1.08
CA GLY A 236 2.39 -33.15 1.57
C GLY A 236 2.53 -31.63 1.72
N LEU A 237 3.77 -31.10 1.68
CA LEU A 237 4.08 -29.68 1.79
C LEU A 237 4.26 -28.97 0.44
N ILE A 238 4.28 -29.71 -0.67
CA ILE A 238 4.45 -29.14 -2.00
C ILE A 238 3.06 -28.75 -2.50
N ASP A 239 2.88 -27.47 -2.84
CA ASP A 239 1.66 -26.93 -3.44
C ASP A 239 1.98 -26.19 -4.74
N HIS A 240 0.96 -25.63 -5.39
CA HIS A 240 1.12 -24.88 -6.64
C HIS A 240 1.91 -23.56 -6.47
N ALA A 241 2.07 -23.08 -5.23
CA ALA A 241 2.73 -21.82 -4.90
C ALA A 241 4.12 -22.04 -4.27
N VAL A 242 4.60 -23.28 -4.25
CA VAL A 242 5.82 -23.68 -3.53
C VAL A 242 7.04 -22.87 -3.96
N PHE A 243 7.11 -22.47 -5.23
CA PHE A 243 8.23 -21.71 -5.79
C PHE A 243 8.01 -20.19 -5.88
N ASP A 244 6.85 -19.67 -5.44
CA ASP A 244 6.47 -18.26 -5.66
C ASP A 244 7.46 -17.29 -5.03
N ALA A 245 7.88 -17.57 -3.80
CA ALA A 245 8.85 -16.74 -3.09
C ALA A 245 10.21 -16.68 -3.84
N ALA A 246 10.68 -17.81 -4.37
CA ALA A 246 11.91 -17.88 -5.14
C ALA A 246 11.78 -17.18 -6.50
N ALA A 247 10.68 -17.42 -7.24
CA ALA A 247 10.45 -16.81 -8.54
C ALA A 247 10.33 -15.28 -8.44
N ILE A 248 9.62 -14.76 -7.43
CA ILE A 248 9.52 -13.31 -7.18
C ILE A 248 10.90 -12.72 -6.85
N HIS A 249 11.70 -13.41 -6.03
CA HIS A 249 13.03 -12.94 -5.67
C HIS A 249 13.95 -12.88 -6.90
N LEU A 250 13.95 -13.91 -7.75
CA LEU A 250 14.80 -13.95 -8.94
C LEU A 250 14.33 -12.97 -10.01
N LEU A 251 13.03 -12.78 -10.19
CA LEU A 251 12.50 -11.74 -11.07
C LEU A 251 13.00 -10.36 -10.63
N HIS A 252 12.97 -10.08 -9.33
CA HIS A 252 13.50 -8.83 -8.78
C HIS A 252 15.02 -8.70 -8.96
N LEU A 253 15.76 -9.79 -8.77
CA LEU A 253 17.21 -9.82 -8.96
C LEU A 253 17.59 -9.50 -10.41
N MET A 254 16.90 -10.12 -11.38
CA MET A 254 17.08 -9.87 -12.81
C MET A 254 16.69 -8.44 -13.19
N GLU A 255 15.59 -7.92 -12.63
CA GLU A 255 15.12 -6.55 -12.82
C GLU A 255 16.17 -5.53 -12.35
N GLN A 256 16.76 -5.71 -11.17
CA GLN A 256 17.73 -4.77 -10.62
C GLN A 256 19.10 -4.88 -11.29
N ASN A 257 19.55 -6.10 -11.57
CA ASN A 257 20.93 -6.32 -12.01
C ASN A 257 21.06 -6.27 -13.53
N SER A 258 20.20 -6.97 -14.28
CA SER A 258 20.42 -7.21 -15.71
C SER A 258 19.47 -6.42 -16.60
N MET A 259 18.26 -6.10 -16.14
CA MET A 259 17.28 -5.40 -16.97
C MET A 259 17.76 -4.01 -17.40
N GLN A 260 18.42 -3.26 -16.51
CA GLN A 260 18.97 -1.96 -16.88
C GLN A 260 20.03 -2.10 -18.00
N ARG A 261 20.97 -3.03 -17.88
CA ARG A 261 22.01 -3.28 -18.88
C ARG A 261 21.44 -3.81 -20.19
N PHE A 262 20.40 -4.64 -20.12
CA PHE A 262 19.65 -5.07 -21.29
C PHE A 262 19.06 -3.88 -22.05
N LEU A 263 18.39 -2.96 -21.35
CA LEU A 263 17.79 -1.77 -21.97
C LEU A 263 18.84 -0.83 -22.58
N GLU A 264 20.03 -0.74 -21.99
CA GLU A 264 21.14 0.04 -22.54
C GLU A 264 21.61 -0.49 -23.91
N THR A 265 21.41 -1.78 -24.20
CA THR A 265 21.69 -2.35 -25.53
C THR A 265 20.67 -1.98 -26.61
N LYS A 266 19.57 -1.30 -26.25
CA LYS A 266 18.44 -0.93 -27.14
C LYS A 266 17.91 -2.13 -27.94
N PRO A 267 17.40 -3.16 -27.27
CA PRO A 267 16.92 -4.36 -27.93
C PRO A 267 15.60 -4.06 -28.66
N LYS A 268 15.54 -4.41 -29.95
CA LYS A 268 14.33 -4.22 -30.79
C LYS A 268 13.09 -4.86 -30.18
N SER A 269 13.23 -6.02 -29.54
CA SER A 269 12.14 -6.74 -28.89
C SER A 269 11.49 -5.92 -27.77
N TRP A 270 12.25 -5.09 -27.06
CA TRP A 270 11.70 -4.20 -26.05
C TRP A 270 10.91 -3.05 -26.66
N ASP A 271 11.42 -2.45 -27.73
CA ASP A 271 10.72 -1.36 -28.43
C ASP A 271 9.39 -1.85 -29.04
N GLU A 272 9.41 -3.03 -29.69
CA GLU A 272 8.21 -3.68 -30.23
C GLU A 272 7.20 -4.01 -29.12
N PHE A 273 7.67 -4.54 -27.99
CA PHE A 273 6.82 -4.79 -26.82
C PHE A 273 6.19 -3.51 -26.27
N GLN A 274 6.97 -2.43 -26.14
CA GLN A 274 6.47 -1.13 -25.68
C GLN A 274 5.41 -0.56 -26.64
N GLU A 275 5.56 -0.77 -27.94
CA GLU A 275 4.55 -0.40 -28.92
C GLU A 275 3.24 -1.17 -28.71
N ILE A 276 3.30 -2.49 -28.50
CA ILE A 276 2.12 -3.32 -28.22
C ILE A 276 1.41 -2.83 -26.95
N ILE A 277 2.14 -2.63 -25.85
CA ILE A 277 1.60 -2.13 -24.58
C ILE A 277 0.97 -0.74 -24.77
N HIS A 278 1.61 0.13 -25.56
CA HIS A 278 1.07 1.44 -25.89
C HIS A 278 -0.26 1.33 -26.64
N GLN A 279 -0.31 0.50 -27.67
CA GLN A 279 -1.52 0.27 -28.47
C GLN A 279 -2.67 -0.30 -27.62
N GLU A 280 -2.39 -1.24 -26.70
CA GLU A 280 -3.37 -1.76 -25.74
C GLU A 280 -3.91 -0.66 -24.82
N ARG A 281 -3.03 0.16 -24.24
CA ARG A 281 -3.40 1.28 -23.37
C ARG A 281 -4.30 2.29 -24.10
N VAL A 282 -4.01 2.57 -25.38
CA VAL A 282 -4.83 3.46 -26.22
C VAL A 282 -6.20 2.82 -26.51
N ARG A 283 -6.22 1.54 -26.91
CA ARG A 283 -7.46 0.79 -27.17
C ARG A 283 -8.38 0.77 -25.95
N ASP A 284 -7.83 0.55 -24.76
CA ASP A 284 -8.57 0.56 -23.51
C ASP A 284 -9.17 1.93 -23.18
N ARG A 285 -8.42 3.02 -23.42
CA ARG A 285 -8.93 4.39 -23.24
C ARG A 285 -10.11 4.67 -24.17
N VAL A 286 -10.01 4.28 -25.44
CA VAL A 286 -11.10 4.42 -26.43
C VAL A 286 -12.32 3.60 -25.99
N ARG A 287 -12.14 2.35 -25.57
CA ARG A 287 -13.24 1.49 -25.09
C ARG A 287 -13.95 2.09 -23.88
N ARG A 288 -13.20 2.66 -22.93
CA ARG A 288 -13.75 3.34 -21.74
C ARG A 288 -14.50 4.62 -22.12
N ALA A 289 -13.99 5.40 -23.07
CA ALA A 289 -14.66 6.60 -23.56
C ALA A 289 -15.99 6.25 -24.25
N ASN A 290 -15.99 5.25 -25.12
CA ASN A 290 -17.20 4.77 -25.79
C ASN A 290 -18.25 4.26 -24.80
N LYS A 291 -17.83 3.51 -23.76
CA LYS A 291 -18.75 3.05 -22.70
C LYS A 291 -19.37 4.20 -21.91
N LYS A 292 -18.62 5.28 -21.66
CA LYS A 292 -19.16 6.49 -21.00
C LYS A 292 -20.16 7.21 -21.89
N MET A 293 -19.87 7.32 -23.19
CA MET A 293 -20.76 7.95 -24.16
C MET A 293 -22.07 7.17 -24.35
N SER A 294 -22.01 5.84 -24.43
CA SER A 294 -23.21 5.00 -24.51
C SER A 294 -24.08 5.10 -23.25
N PHE A 295 -23.45 5.27 -22.07
CA PHE A 295 -24.18 5.46 -20.81
C PHE A 295 -24.89 6.83 -20.76
N GLN A 296 -24.29 7.88 -21.33
CA GLN A 296 -24.92 9.19 -21.42
C GLN A 296 -26.11 9.21 -22.40
N LEU A 297 -26.04 8.46 -23.50
CA LEU A 297 -27.13 8.35 -24.48
C LEU A 297 -28.33 7.50 -24.00
N THR A 298 -28.13 6.67 -22.97
CA THR A 298 -29.18 5.79 -22.42
C THR A 298 -29.84 6.35 -21.16
N LEU A 299 -29.41 7.53 -20.67
CA LEU A 299 -30.10 8.19 -19.57
C LEU A 299 -31.40 8.82 -20.10
N PRO A 300 -32.58 8.43 -19.56
CA PRO A 300 -33.85 8.99 -19.99
C PRO A 300 -33.87 10.50 -19.75
N ASP A 301 -34.29 11.24 -20.77
CA ASP A 301 -34.36 12.69 -20.76
C ASP A 301 -35.33 13.17 -19.67
N LYS A 302 -34.79 13.53 -18.50
CA LYS A 302 -35.56 14.01 -17.34
C LYS A 302 -36.16 15.41 -17.56
N SER A 303 -36.03 16.00 -18.75
CA SER A 303 -36.53 17.34 -19.04
C SER A 303 -38.04 17.44 -19.29
N THR A 304 -38.77 16.33 -19.46
CA THR A 304 -40.21 16.35 -19.81
C THR A 304 -41.20 16.23 -18.64
N SER A 305 -40.74 16.16 -17.38
CA SER A 305 -41.63 15.94 -16.20
C SER A 305 -41.82 17.17 -15.28
N LYS A 306 -41.80 18.39 -15.82
CA LYS A 306 -42.30 19.59 -15.11
C LYS A 306 -43.39 20.26 -15.95
N GLY A 307 -44.59 19.72 -15.85
CA GLY A 307 -45.74 20.24 -16.58
C GLY A 307 -47.03 19.52 -16.22
N ARG A 308 -47.42 19.55 -14.94
CA ARG A 308 -48.80 19.48 -14.45
C ARG A 308 -48.85 19.78 -12.97
#